data_AF-A0A4U1CJH7-F1
#
_entry.id   AF-A0A4U1CJH7-F1
#
_cell.length_a   1.000
_cell.length_b   1.000
_cell.length_c   1.000
_cell.angle_alpha   90.00
_cell.angle_beta   90.00
_cell.angle_gamma   90.00
#
_symmetry.space_group_name_H-M   'P 1'
#
loop_
_entity.id
_entity.type
_entity.pdbx_description
1 polymer ?
#
loop_
_entity_poly.entity_id
_entity_poly.type
_entity_poly.pdbx_seq_one_letter_code
_entity_poly.pdbx_strand_id
1 'polypeptide(L)'
;MNFKTKHVIRLLILLFCINYCYNNFFISKQITGTYLVKNFYGEPFLMEIPYSWDTLFLYKDGRFKSGYYGSGTYHISYDLGGTDIELSYHDDYAGKVYFNTSIERFSWGDPKILLDEIHNRHYEKIR
;
A
#
# COMPACT_ATOMS: atom_id res chain seq x y z
N MET A 1 7.04 -36.64 18.85
CA MET A 1 7.63 -35.90 17.70
C MET A 1 9.14 -35.77 17.91
N ASN A 2 9.94 -36.31 16.97
CA ASN A 2 11.40 -36.41 17.12
C ASN A 2 12.08 -35.03 17.14
N PHE A 3 13.24 -34.93 17.80
CA PHE A 3 14.00 -33.69 17.98
C PHE A 3 14.25 -32.97 16.64
N LYS A 4 14.63 -33.71 15.59
CA LYS A 4 14.83 -33.17 14.23
C LYS A 4 13.56 -32.55 13.65
N THR A 5 12.40 -33.19 13.83
CA THR A 5 11.10 -32.69 13.34
C THR A 5 10.72 -31.34 13.98
N LYS A 6 11.02 -31.15 15.27
CA LYS A 6 10.78 -29.87 15.97
C LYS A 6 11.60 -28.72 15.38
N HIS A 7 12.84 -28.98 14.95
CA HIS A 7 13.72 -27.95 14.36
C HIS A 7 13.26 -27.55 12.96
N VAL A 8 12.84 -28.53 12.15
CA VAL A 8 12.29 -28.26 10.81
C VAL A 8 11.02 -27.41 10.91
N ILE A 9 10.10 -27.73 11.82
CA ILE A 9 8.88 -26.94 12.01
C ILE A 9 9.20 -25.50 12.43
N ARG A 10 10.11 -25.31 13.40
CA ARG A 10 10.55 -23.97 13.81
C ARG A 10 11.15 -23.17 12.66
N LEU A 11 11.95 -23.83 11.82
CA LEU A 11 12.54 -23.20 10.64
C LEU A 11 11.45 -22.77 9.64
N LEU A 12 10.46 -23.62 9.37
CA LEU A 12 9.36 -23.29 8.47
C LEU A 12 8.53 -22.11 8.99
N ILE A 13 8.22 -22.07 10.28
CA ILE A 13 7.51 -20.95 10.91
C ILE A 13 8.34 -19.67 10.77
N LEU A 14 9.65 -19.72 11.03
CA LEU A 14 10.53 -18.57 10.90
C LEU A 14 10.56 -18.03 9.46
N LEU A 15 10.69 -18.92 8.46
CA LEU A 15 10.68 -18.53 7.05
C LEU A 15 9.34 -17.90 6.64
N PHE A 16 8.23 -18.46 7.13
CA PHE A 16 6.90 -17.89 6.92
C PHE A 16 6.79 -16.50 7.53
N CYS A 17 7.22 -16.31 8.79
CA CYS A 17 7.21 -15.01 9.44
C CYS A 17 8.08 -13.97 8.72
N ILE A 18 9.28 -14.35 8.26
CA ILE A 18 10.16 -13.45 7.50
C ILE A 18 9.49 -13.04 6.18
N ASN A 19 8.89 -14.00 5.47
CA ASN A 19 8.18 -13.72 4.22
C ASN A 19 6.98 -12.80 4.45
N TYR A 20 6.19 -13.07 5.49
CA TYR A 20 5.05 -12.24 5.88
C TYR A 20 5.49 -10.81 6.23
N CYS A 21 6.53 -10.66 7.06
CA CYS A 21 7.09 -9.37 7.42
C CYS A 21 7.59 -8.60 6.19
N TYR A 22 8.32 -9.28 5.30
CA TYR A 22 8.85 -8.66 4.09
C TYR A 22 7.74 -8.14 3.16
N ASN A 23 6.63 -8.88 3.05
CA ASN A 23 5.53 -8.56 2.14
C ASN A 23 4.60 -7.47 2.65
N ASN A 24 4.47 -7.31 3.98
CA ASN A 24 3.45 -6.44 4.58
C ASN A 24 4.02 -5.27 5.38
N PHE A 25 5.28 -5.33 5.82
CA PHE A 25 5.89 -4.28 6.64
C PHE A 25 6.91 -3.45 5.86
N PHE A 26 6.62 -2.16 5.70
CA PHE A 26 7.38 -1.23 4.90
C PHE A 26 7.82 -0.03 5.73
N ILE A 27 9.11 0.28 5.67
CA ILE A 27 9.60 1.56 6.22
C ILE A 27 9.38 2.70 5.22
N SER A 28 9.30 3.93 5.71
CA SER A 28 9.05 5.13 4.88
C SER A 28 9.91 5.19 3.60
N LYS A 29 11.21 4.90 3.68
CA LYS A 29 12.11 4.87 2.51
C LYS A 29 11.68 3.87 1.42
N GLN A 30 11.06 2.75 1.78
CA GLN A 30 10.58 1.75 0.82
C GLN A 30 9.27 2.19 0.14
N ILE A 31 8.47 3.03 0.80
CA ILE A 31 7.18 3.53 0.32
C ILE A 31 7.38 4.78 -0.54
N THR A 32 8.37 5.62 -0.23
CA THR A 32 8.63 6.82 -1.04
C THR A 32 8.92 6.47 -2.51
N GLY A 33 8.28 7.16 -3.44
CA GLY A 33 8.42 6.91 -4.87
C GLY A 33 7.20 7.35 -5.68
N THR A 34 7.16 6.92 -6.94
CA THR A 34 6.07 7.20 -7.88
C THR A 34 5.28 5.93 -8.13
N TYR A 35 3.96 6.06 -8.16
CA TYR A 35 3.04 4.95 -8.36
C TYR A 35 2.05 5.28 -9.47
N LEU A 36 1.69 4.26 -10.26
CA LEU A 36 0.63 4.36 -11.27
C LEU A 36 -0.56 3.52 -10.87
N VAL A 37 -1.76 4.06 -11.06
CA VAL A 37 -2.98 3.28 -10.86
C VAL A 37 -3.06 2.15 -11.89
N LYS A 38 -3.53 0.99 -11.44
CA LYS A 38 -3.75 -0.23 -12.22
C LYS A 38 -5.18 -0.72 -12.00
N ASN A 39 -5.70 -1.46 -12.98
CA ASN A 39 -7.00 -2.13 -12.90
C ASN A 39 -8.18 -1.19 -12.59
N PHE A 40 -8.20 0.01 -13.17
CA PHE A 40 -9.32 0.95 -13.04
C PHE A 40 -10.36 0.84 -14.17
N TYR A 41 -10.02 0.17 -15.29
CA TYR A 41 -10.86 0.12 -16.48
C TYR A 41 -11.89 -1.01 -16.39
N GLY A 42 -13.17 -0.71 -16.66
CA GLY A 42 -14.25 -1.70 -16.64
C GLY A 42 -14.83 -2.03 -15.26
N GLU A 43 -14.28 -1.41 -14.22
CA GLU A 43 -14.69 -1.61 -12.83
C GLU A 43 -15.71 -0.56 -12.37
N PRO A 44 -16.51 -0.84 -11.33
CA PRO A 44 -17.50 0.12 -10.83
C PRO A 44 -16.85 1.44 -10.40
N PHE A 45 -17.59 2.52 -10.61
CA PHE A 45 -17.20 3.84 -10.15
C PHE A 45 -17.29 3.89 -8.62
N LEU A 46 -16.15 4.18 -7.98
CA LEU A 46 -16.02 4.40 -6.55
C LEU A 46 -15.49 5.83 -6.35
N MET A 47 -16.26 6.65 -5.64
CA MET A 47 -16.01 8.10 -5.53
C MET A 47 -14.72 8.46 -4.79
N GLU A 48 -14.16 7.54 -4.01
CA GLU A 48 -13.01 7.82 -3.14
C GLU A 48 -11.67 7.39 -3.76
N ILE A 49 -11.70 6.78 -4.95
CA ILE A 49 -10.51 6.23 -5.62
C ILE A 49 -10.49 6.60 -7.11
N PRO A 50 -9.31 6.72 -7.73
CA PRO A 50 -9.23 7.04 -9.15
C PRO A 50 -9.98 6.03 -10.03
N TYR A 51 -10.73 6.56 -10.99
CA TYR A 51 -11.44 5.83 -12.04
C TYR A 51 -10.85 6.09 -13.44
N SER A 52 -9.73 6.81 -13.51
CA SER A 52 -8.95 7.08 -14.72
C SER A 52 -7.47 7.02 -14.39
N TRP A 53 -6.60 7.22 -15.39
CA TRP A 53 -5.17 7.26 -15.18
C TRP A 53 -4.79 8.32 -14.13
N ASP A 54 -4.12 7.87 -13.07
CA ASP A 54 -3.55 8.72 -12.04
C ASP A 54 -2.12 8.28 -11.68
N THR A 55 -1.34 9.24 -11.23
CA THR A 55 0.01 9.03 -10.72
C THR A 55 0.12 9.60 -9.31
N LEU A 56 0.41 8.74 -8.33
CA LEU A 56 0.66 9.13 -6.95
C LEU A 56 2.16 9.25 -6.68
N PHE A 57 2.58 10.41 -6.19
CA PHE A 57 3.94 10.69 -5.75
C PHE A 57 3.97 10.75 -4.22
N LEU A 58 4.78 9.89 -3.58
CA LEU A 58 5.03 9.92 -2.14
C LEU A 58 6.45 10.42 -1.87
N TYR A 59 6.56 11.62 -1.30
CA TYR A 59 7.83 12.30 -1.05
C TYR A 59 8.40 11.94 0.33
N LYS A 60 9.74 11.97 0.45
CA LYS A 60 10.45 11.61 1.69
C LYS A 60 10.10 12.48 2.91
N ASP A 61 9.55 13.67 2.69
CA ASP A 61 9.16 14.61 3.74
C ASP A 61 7.71 14.41 4.21
N GLY A 62 7.05 13.32 3.81
CA GLY A 62 5.68 13.01 4.20
C GLY A 62 4.63 13.77 3.40
N ARG A 63 5.00 14.49 2.33
CA ARG A 63 4.04 15.06 1.39
C ARG A 63 3.67 14.07 0.30
N PHE A 64 2.50 14.25 -0.31
CA PHE A 64 2.15 13.55 -1.54
C PHE A 64 1.59 14.49 -2.61
N LYS A 65 1.57 14.01 -3.86
CA LYS A 65 0.86 14.62 -4.98
C LYS A 65 0.19 13.55 -5.84
N SER A 66 -1.02 13.82 -6.30
CA SER A 66 -1.81 12.98 -7.22
C SER A 66 -2.60 13.89 -8.15
N GLY A 67 -2.89 13.43 -9.36
CA GLY A 67 -3.80 14.13 -10.26
C GLY A 67 -5.25 14.06 -9.78
N TYR A 68 -5.62 12.96 -9.12
CA TYR A 68 -6.94 12.72 -8.56
C TYR A 68 -7.13 13.39 -7.18
N TYR A 69 -6.23 13.14 -6.23
CA TYR A 69 -6.35 13.65 -4.85
C TYR A 69 -5.72 15.04 -4.65
N GLY A 70 -5.08 15.62 -5.66
CA GLY A 70 -4.39 16.89 -5.54
C GLY A 70 -3.08 16.79 -4.76
N SER A 71 -2.91 17.59 -3.71
CA SER A 71 -1.68 17.61 -2.90
C SER A 71 -2.02 17.62 -1.41
N GLY A 72 -1.18 16.95 -0.62
CA GLY A 72 -1.42 16.78 0.80
C GLY A 72 -0.25 16.16 1.53
N THR A 73 -0.53 15.57 2.68
CA THR A 73 0.44 14.83 3.50
C THR A 73 0.01 13.38 3.67
N TYR A 74 0.96 12.49 3.84
CA TYR A 74 0.68 11.10 4.17
C TYR A 74 1.37 10.68 5.46
N HIS A 75 0.75 9.74 6.17
CA HIS A 75 1.31 9.10 7.35
C HIS A 75 1.34 7.58 7.17
N ILE A 76 2.27 6.91 7.84
CA ILE A 76 2.34 5.45 7.85
C ILE A 76 2.18 4.94 9.28
N SER A 77 1.35 3.92 9.44
CA SER A 77 1.15 3.22 10.70
C SER A 77 1.30 1.72 10.50
N TYR A 78 1.43 0.99 11.60
CA TYR A 78 1.61 -0.45 11.56
C TYR A 78 0.62 -1.13 12.48
N ASP A 79 0.06 -2.23 12.03
CA ASP A 79 -0.79 -3.11 12.80
C ASP A 79 -0.39 -4.58 12.58
N LEU A 80 -1.26 -5.52 12.94
CA LEU A 80 -1.01 -6.94 12.70
C LEU A 80 -1.20 -7.34 11.23
N GLY A 81 -1.94 -6.56 10.44
CA GLY A 81 -2.20 -6.77 9.03
C GLY A 81 -1.06 -6.27 8.13
N GLY A 82 -0.32 -5.23 8.56
CA GLY A 82 0.85 -4.75 7.85
C GLY A 82 1.10 -3.26 8.03
N THR A 83 1.34 -2.59 6.90
CA THR A 83 1.59 -1.14 6.85
C THR A 83 0.41 -0.43 6.25
N ASP A 84 -0.17 0.48 7.01
CA ASP A 84 -1.22 1.36 6.56
C ASP A 84 -0.63 2.70 6.12
N ILE A 85 -1.32 3.34 5.19
CA ILE A 85 -1.05 4.67 4.66
C ILE A 85 -2.33 5.48 4.79
N GLU A 86 -2.26 6.59 5.53
CA GLU A 86 -3.32 7.61 5.55
C GLU A 86 -2.89 8.77 4.64
N LEU A 87 -3.72 9.14 3.67
CA LEU A 87 -3.57 10.35 2.88
C LEU A 87 -4.49 11.44 3.44
N SER A 88 -3.94 12.61 3.76
CA SER A 88 -4.71 13.78 4.19
C SER A 88 -4.55 14.93 3.20
N TYR A 89 -5.67 15.43 2.68
CA TYR A 89 -5.71 16.47 1.66
C TYR A 89 -6.92 17.39 1.82
N HIS A 90 -6.95 18.46 1.04
CA HIS A 90 -8.08 19.38 0.99
C HIS A 90 -8.89 19.12 -0.28
N ASP A 91 -10.18 18.95 -0.12
CA ASP A 91 -11.18 18.94 -1.19
C ASP A 91 -11.97 20.24 -1.13
N ASP A 92 -12.22 20.85 -2.29
CA ASP A 92 -12.86 22.17 -2.37
C ASP A 92 -14.31 22.18 -1.84
N TYR A 93 -14.98 21.02 -1.80
CA TYR A 93 -16.36 20.90 -1.35
C TYR A 93 -16.45 20.38 0.09
N ALA A 94 -15.62 19.40 0.47
CA ALA A 94 -15.68 18.73 1.77
C ALA A 94 -14.68 19.28 2.80
N GLY A 95 -13.72 20.12 2.38
CA GLY A 95 -12.67 20.62 3.26
C GLY A 95 -11.59 19.57 3.49
N LYS A 96 -11.20 19.32 4.74
CA LYS A 96 -10.13 18.35 5.05
C LYS A 96 -10.66 16.92 4.95
N VAL A 97 -10.07 16.12 4.07
CA VAL A 97 -10.44 14.72 3.80
C VAL A 97 -9.28 13.79 4.16
N TYR A 98 -9.61 12.56 4.52
CA TYR A 98 -8.67 11.49 4.80
C TYR A 98 -9.03 10.26 3.97
N PHE A 99 -8.02 9.57 3.45
CA PHE A 99 -8.17 8.30 2.73
C PHE A 99 -7.19 7.28 3.32
N ASN A 100 -7.73 6.18 3.85
CA ASN A 100 -6.96 5.11 4.48
C ASN A 100 -6.83 3.93 3.53
N THR A 101 -5.62 3.43 3.39
CA THR A 101 -5.27 2.31 2.50
C THR A 101 -4.08 1.56 3.08
N SER A 102 -3.82 0.34 2.61
CA SER A 102 -2.67 -0.47 3.02
C SER A 102 -1.68 -0.63 1.85
N ILE A 103 -0.43 -0.93 2.18
CA ILE A 103 0.61 -1.27 1.21
C ILE A 103 1.11 -2.69 1.41
N GLU A 104 1.16 -3.45 0.33
CA GLU A 104 1.69 -4.80 0.30
C GLU A 104 2.62 -5.02 -0.88
N ARG A 105 3.34 -6.14 -0.90
CA ARG A 105 3.97 -6.69 -2.09
C ARG A 105 3.81 -8.19 -2.10
N PHE A 106 3.67 -8.76 -3.29
CA PHE A 106 3.67 -10.21 -3.43
C PHE A 106 5.08 -10.72 -3.71
N SER A 107 5.71 -11.33 -2.70
CA SER A 107 7.06 -11.89 -2.81
C SER A 107 8.04 -10.84 -3.36
N TRP A 108 8.66 -11.07 -4.52
CA TRP A 108 9.60 -10.14 -5.15
C TRP A 108 8.96 -9.13 -6.12
N GLY A 109 7.64 -8.99 -6.11
CA GLY A 109 6.93 -7.98 -6.88
C GLY A 109 7.16 -6.55 -6.38
N ASP A 110 6.69 -5.60 -7.19
CA ASP A 110 6.72 -4.19 -6.82
C ASP A 110 5.66 -3.88 -5.73
N PRO A 111 5.92 -2.90 -4.83
CA PRO A 111 4.95 -2.50 -3.82
C PRO A 111 3.65 -1.98 -4.43
N LYS A 112 2.53 -2.31 -3.79
CA LYS A 112 1.17 -1.98 -4.21
C LYS A 112 0.40 -1.34 -3.08
N ILE A 113 -0.17 -0.16 -3.32
CA ILE A 113 -1.08 0.50 -2.39
C ILE A 113 -2.51 0.15 -2.81
N LEU A 114 -3.26 -0.52 -1.93
CA LEU A 114 -4.53 -1.15 -2.25
C LEU A 114 -5.67 -0.13 -2.23
N LEU A 115 -6.34 0.07 -3.37
CA LEU A 115 -7.49 0.98 -3.47
C LEU A 115 -8.82 0.25 -3.30
N ASP A 116 -8.90 -0.96 -3.83
CA ASP A 116 -10.06 -1.82 -3.74
C ASP A 116 -9.62 -3.28 -3.90
N GLU A 117 -9.76 -4.06 -2.83
CA GLU A 117 -9.36 -5.46 -2.80
C GLU A 117 -10.26 -6.35 -3.67
N ILE A 118 -11.56 -6.03 -3.77
CA ILE A 118 -12.54 -6.86 -4.49
C ILE A 118 -12.23 -6.85 -5.98
N HIS A 119 -11.93 -5.66 -6.52
CA HIS A 119 -11.62 -5.47 -7.94
C HIS A 119 -10.11 -5.39 -8.22
N ASN A 120 -9.27 -5.66 -7.20
CA ASN A 120 -7.81 -5.60 -7.29
C ASN A 120 -7.30 -4.28 -7.91
N ARG A 121 -7.96 -3.16 -7.58
CA ARG A 121 -7.53 -1.82 -7.98
C ARG A 121 -6.47 -1.36 -7.01
N HIS A 122 -5.35 -0.90 -7.54
CA HIS A 122 -4.20 -0.51 -6.73
C HIS A 122 -3.32 0.49 -7.45
N TYR A 123 -2.53 1.22 -6.69
CA TYR A 123 -1.36 1.93 -7.19
C TYR A 123 -0.16 0.98 -7.15
N GLU A 124 0.53 0.79 -8.27
CA GLU A 124 1.74 -0.02 -8.36
C GLU A 124 2.97 0.89 -8.47
N LYS A 125 4.00 0.63 -7.66
CA LYS A 125 5.21 1.44 -7.66
C LYS A 125 5.96 1.27 -8.98
N ILE A 126 6.31 2.39 -9.60
CA ILE A 126 7.24 2.41 -10.73
C ILE A 126 8.67 2.40 -10.19
N ARG A 127 9.53 1.57 -10.78
CA ARG A 127 10.97 1.47 -10.43
C ARG A 127 11.69 2.82 -10.47
#